data_AF-A0A9D1P661-F1
#
_entry.id   AF-A0A9D1P661-F1
#
_cell.length_a   1.000
_cell.length_b   1.000
_cell.length_c   1.000
_cell.angle_alpha   90.00
_cell.angle_beta   90.00
_cell.angle_gamma   90.00
#
_symmetry.space_group_name_H-M   'P 1'
#
loop_
_entity.id
_entity.type
_entity.pdbx_description
1 polymer ?
#
loop_
_entity_poly.entity_id
_entity_poly.type
_entity_poly.pdbx_seq_one_letter_code
_entity_poly.pdbx_strand_id
1 'polypeptide(L)'
;MVLKNKEAKKYYEILKGIFPKATYLEARFLKDMQRSIAEFCMEHPSCTYEMISEEFGTPQEVLAGYLDAQDENTTVHKLQRLKIKKWIGITIIAAGLICVVIYSIVYWDIWNRLKNATPTRIETTIYTEETYGNEP
;
A
#
# COMPACT_ATOMS: atom_id res chain seq x y z
N MET A 1 9.32 -20.95 -23.57
CA MET A 1 10.54 -20.99 -24.39
C MET A 1 11.29 -22.26 -24.03
N VAL A 2 11.80 -23.02 -24.99
CA VAL A 2 12.43 -24.34 -24.76
C VAL A 2 13.93 -24.24 -25.09
N LEU A 3 14.79 -24.66 -24.18
CA LEU A 3 16.25 -24.72 -24.38
C LEU A 3 16.56 -25.79 -25.44
N LYS A 4 17.09 -25.36 -26.60
CA LYS A 4 17.46 -26.26 -27.69
C LYS A 4 18.87 -26.84 -27.53
N ASN A 5 19.78 -26.11 -26.89
CA ASN A 5 21.15 -26.55 -26.65
C ASN A 5 21.21 -27.50 -25.43
N LYS A 6 21.92 -28.63 -25.57
CA LYS A 6 22.05 -29.67 -24.53
C LYS A 6 22.83 -29.18 -23.31
N GLU A 7 23.90 -28.42 -23.50
CA GLU A 7 24.72 -27.85 -22.42
C GLU A 7 23.95 -26.79 -21.65
N ALA A 8 23.20 -25.95 -22.36
CA ALA A 8 22.30 -24.97 -21.75
C ALA A 8 21.19 -25.62 -20.91
N LYS A 9 20.63 -26.73 -21.42
CA LYS A 9 19.66 -27.53 -20.66
C LYS A 9 20.29 -28.14 -19.41
N LYS A 10 21.51 -28.68 -19.52
CA LYS A 10 22.25 -29.25 -18.38
C LYS A 10 22.49 -28.20 -17.30
N TYR A 11 22.99 -27.03 -17.68
CA TYR A 11 23.17 -25.90 -16.76
C TYR A 11 21.86 -25.55 -16.04
N TYR A 12 20.78 -25.36 -16.79
CA TYR A 12 19.48 -24.99 -16.22
C TYR A 12 18.91 -26.06 -15.26
N GLU A 13 19.05 -27.35 -15.57
CA GLU A 13 18.59 -28.42 -14.68
C GLU A 13 19.36 -28.45 -13.36
N ILE A 14 20.68 -28.21 -13.39
CA ILE A 14 21.50 -28.10 -12.18
C ILE A 14 21.05 -26.90 -11.34
N LEU A 15 20.93 -25.73 -11.97
CA LEU A 15 20.45 -24.51 -11.33
C LEU A 15 19.06 -24.73 -10.69
N LYS A 16 18.11 -25.30 -11.43
CA LYS A 16 16.78 -25.61 -10.93
C LYS A 16 16.78 -26.63 -9.79
N GLY A 17 17.77 -27.53 -9.74
CA GLY A 17 17.91 -28.56 -8.71
C GLY A 17 18.39 -28.02 -7.36
N ILE A 18 19.25 -27.00 -7.37
CA ILE A 18 19.79 -26.38 -6.15
C ILE A 18 18.85 -25.33 -5.55
N PHE A 19 17.91 -24.80 -6.34
CA PHE A 19 16.91 -23.85 -5.83
C PHE A 19 15.91 -24.54 -4.89
N PRO A 20 15.67 -24.01 -3.68
CA PRO A 20 14.59 -24.48 -2.84
C PRO A 20 13.27 -24.14 -3.55
N LYS A 21 12.55 -25.13 -4.10
CA LYS A 21 11.33 -24.90 -4.90
C LYS A 21 10.14 -24.50 -4.04
N ALA A 22 10.13 -23.29 -3.47
CA ALA A 22 9.10 -22.91 -2.51
C ALA A 22 8.24 -21.71 -2.96
N THR A 23 8.74 -20.84 -3.84
CA THR A 23 8.19 -19.49 -3.99
C THR A 23 7.97 -19.07 -5.45
N TYR A 24 6.93 -18.26 -5.69
CA TYR A 24 6.66 -17.65 -7.00
C TYR A 24 7.85 -16.82 -7.52
N LEU A 25 8.58 -16.15 -6.63
CA LEU A 25 9.74 -15.32 -6.99
C LEU A 25 10.90 -16.17 -7.55
N GLU A 26 11.19 -17.32 -6.94
CA GLU A 26 12.21 -18.26 -7.40
C GLU A 26 11.82 -18.83 -8.77
N ALA A 27 10.55 -19.23 -8.92
CA ALA A 27 10.03 -19.73 -10.20
C ALA A 27 10.10 -18.68 -11.31
N ARG A 28 9.88 -17.39 -10.98
CA ARG A 28 10.01 -16.28 -11.92
C ARG A 28 11.48 -16.05 -12.30
N PHE A 29 12.37 -15.95 -11.31
CA PHE A 29 13.81 -15.78 -11.54
C PHE A 29 14.39 -16.90 -12.43
N LEU A 30 14.06 -18.16 -12.14
CA LEU A 30 14.50 -19.30 -12.96
C LEU A 30 13.99 -19.22 -14.40
N LYS A 31 12.75 -18.76 -14.63
CA LYS A 31 12.22 -18.56 -15.99
C LYS A 31 12.93 -17.43 -16.73
N ASP A 32 13.25 -16.35 -16.04
CA ASP A 32 13.97 -15.21 -16.62
C ASP A 32 15.40 -15.65 -16.99
N MET A 33 16.10 -16.36 -16.10
CA MET A 33 17.42 -16.96 -16.40
C MET A 33 17.37 -17.95 -17.58
N GLN A 34 16.34 -18.81 -17.62
CA GLN A 34 16.14 -19.74 -18.73
C GLN A 34 16.05 -19.02 -20.08
N ARG A 35 15.42 -17.84 -20.10
CA ARG A 35 15.28 -17.02 -21.29
C ARG A 35 16.62 -16.41 -21.70
N SER A 36 17.34 -15.78 -20.78
CA SER A 36 18.64 -15.15 -21.06
C SER A 36 19.66 -16.17 -21.57
N ILE A 37 19.71 -17.37 -20.99
CA ILE A 37 20.59 -18.45 -21.47
C ILE A 37 20.18 -18.90 -22.88
N ALA A 38 18.88 -18.98 -23.16
CA ALA A 38 18.39 -19.35 -24.49
C ALA A 38 18.74 -18.29 -25.55
N GLU A 39 18.64 -17.01 -25.21
CA GLU A 39 19.02 -15.88 -26.07
C GLU A 39 20.54 -15.90 -26.33
N PHE A 40 21.36 -16.07 -25.29
CA PHE A 40 22.82 -16.20 -25.42
C PHE A 40 23.24 -17.36 -26.34
N CYS A 41 22.66 -18.56 -26.15
CA CYS A 41 22.98 -19.69 -27.01
C CYS A 41 22.37 -19.58 -28.43
N MET A 42 21.48 -18.61 -28.70
CA MET A 42 21.04 -18.30 -30.06
C MET A 42 22.08 -17.44 -30.79
N GLU A 43 22.76 -16.54 -30.09
CA GLU A 43 23.83 -15.70 -30.63
C GLU A 43 25.14 -16.48 -30.78
N HIS A 44 25.37 -17.46 -29.90
CA HIS A 44 26.54 -18.34 -29.93
C HIS A 44 26.14 -19.79 -30.27
N PRO A 45 26.13 -20.20 -31.55
CA PRO A 45 25.71 -21.54 -31.96
C PRO A 45 26.56 -22.68 -31.36
N SER A 46 27.79 -22.39 -30.90
CA SER A 46 28.69 -23.30 -30.19
C SER A 46 28.66 -23.15 -28.66
N CYS A 47 27.55 -22.67 -28.09
CA CYS A 47 27.36 -22.50 -26.64
C CYS A 47 27.75 -23.78 -25.85
N THR A 48 28.73 -23.67 -24.96
CA THR A 48 29.18 -24.74 -24.04
C THR A 48 28.81 -24.40 -22.61
N TYR A 49 28.82 -25.40 -21.73
CA TYR A 49 28.56 -25.18 -20.30
C TYR A 49 29.52 -24.15 -19.69
N GLU A 50 30.79 -24.22 -20.06
CA GLU A 50 31.85 -23.31 -19.56
C GLU A 50 31.57 -21.87 -19.96
N MET A 51 31.23 -21.60 -21.22
CA MET A 51 30.86 -20.26 -21.68
C MET A 51 29.63 -19.72 -20.95
N ILE A 52 28.63 -20.58 -20.68
CA ILE A 52 27.45 -20.17 -19.90
C ILE A 52 27.85 -19.84 -18.46
N SER A 53 28.74 -20.63 -17.84
CA SER A 53 29.21 -20.36 -16.48
C SER A 53 30.12 -19.15 -16.38
N GLU A 54 30.86 -18.79 -17.44
CA GLU A 54 31.67 -17.57 -17.47
C GLU A 54 30.79 -16.31 -17.61
N GLU A 55 29.77 -16.36 -18.46
CA GLU A 55 28.87 -15.21 -18.71
C GLU A 55 27.89 -14.99 -17.55
N PHE A 56 27.25 -16.07 -17.06
CA PHE A 56 26.18 -15.99 -16.07
C PHE A 56 26.62 -16.35 -14.65
N GLY A 57 27.84 -16.84 -14.47
CA GLY A 57 28.32 -17.43 -13.23
C GLY A 57 27.98 -18.92 -13.10
N THR A 58 28.57 -19.58 -12.11
CA THR A 58 28.22 -20.97 -11.78
C THR A 58 26.83 -21.04 -11.16
N PRO A 59 26.10 -22.18 -11.26
CA PRO A 59 24.78 -22.30 -10.66
C PRO A 59 24.75 -21.92 -9.17
N GLN A 60 25.81 -22.26 -8.44
CA GLN A 60 25.99 -21.96 -7.02
C GLN A 60 26.16 -20.46 -6.77
N GLU A 61 26.96 -19.77 -7.58
CA GLU A 61 27.14 -18.31 -7.49
C GLU A 61 25.84 -17.57 -7.82
N VAL A 62 25.10 -18.03 -8.83
CA VAL A 62 23.79 -17.48 -9.19
C VAL A 62 22.80 -17.62 -8.03
N LEU A 63 22.78 -18.79 -7.37
CA LEU A 63 21.94 -19.00 -6.18
C LEU A 63 22.39 -18.10 -5.01
N ALA A 64 23.69 -17.98 -4.76
CA ALA A 64 24.22 -17.13 -3.70
C ALA A 64 23.86 -15.66 -3.93
N GLY A 65 24.04 -15.14 -5.16
CA GLY A 65 23.65 -13.78 -5.52
C GLY A 65 22.14 -13.56 -5.43
N TYR A 66 21.33 -14.56 -5.76
CA TYR A 66 19.87 -14.48 -5.57
C TYR A 66 19.48 -14.35 -4.08
N LEU A 67 20.10 -15.14 -3.20
CA LEU A 67 19.83 -15.11 -1.77
C LEU A 67 20.28 -13.80 -1.12
N ASP A 68 21.46 -13.30 -1.50
CA ASP A 68 22.00 -12.03 -1.01
C ASP A 68 21.09 -10.85 -1.40
N ALA A 69 20.67 -10.80 -2.67
CA ALA A 69 19.72 -9.79 -3.15
C ALA A 69 18.33 -9.90 -2.49
N GLN A 70 17.88 -11.11 -2.13
CA GLN A 70 16.65 -11.30 -1.36
C GLN A 70 16.79 -10.77 0.06
N ASP A 71 17.87 -11.11 0.76
CA ASP A 71 18.11 -10.63 2.13
C ASP A 71 18.19 -9.10 2.18
N GLU A 72 18.91 -8.48 1.24
CA GLU A 72 18.93 -7.02 1.09
C GLU A 72 17.53 -6.47 0.86
N ASN A 73 16.76 -6.99 -0.11
CA ASN A 73 15.40 -6.51 -0.38
C ASN A 73 14.45 -6.68 0.80
N THR A 74 14.57 -7.77 1.59
CA THR A 74 13.72 -7.92 2.77
C THR A 74 14.03 -6.87 3.84
N THR A 75 15.29 -6.43 3.99
CA THR A 75 15.64 -5.39 4.96
C THR A 75 15.11 -4.01 4.57
N VAL A 76 15.27 -3.57 3.30
CA VAL A 76 14.74 -2.27 2.85
C VAL A 76 13.22 -2.21 2.83
N HIS A 77 12.54 -3.28 2.41
CA HIS A 77 11.06 -3.31 2.43
C HIS A 77 10.49 -3.35 3.85
N LYS A 78 11.15 -4.01 4.81
CA LYS A 78 10.76 -3.96 6.23
C LYS A 78 10.85 -2.53 6.78
N LEU A 79 11.93 -1.79 6.46
CA LEU A 79 12.10 -0.40 6.91
C LEU A 79 11.04 0.55 6.33
N GLN A 80 10.70 0.42 5.05
CA GLN A 80 9.67 1.25 4.42
C GLN A 80 8.27 0.96 4.98
N ARG A 81 7.93 -0.32 5.22
CA ARG A 81 6.62 -0.71 5.82
C ARG A 81 6.44 -0.15 7.23
N LEU A 82 7.50 -0.12 8.04
CA LEU A 82 7.46 0.45 9.38
C LEU A 82 7.25 1.97 9.36
N LYS A 83 7.89 2.68 8.42
CA LYS A 83 7.66 4.11 8.24
C LYS A 83 6.20 4.37 7.85
N ILE A 84 5.69 3.71 6.82
CA ILE A 84 4.31 3.91 6.33
C ILE A 84 3.27 3.65 7.42
N LYS A 85 3.43 2.59 8.24
CA LYS A 85 2.49 2.28 9.34
C LYS A 85 2.45 3.38 10.40
N LYS A 86 3.60 4.01 10.71
CA LYS A 86 3.68 5.13 11.66
C LYS A 86 2.97 6.38 11.14
N TRP A 87 3.13 6.71 9.85
CA TRP A 87 2.46 7.85 9.22
C TRP A 87 0.94 7.66 9.15
N ILE A 88 0.46 6.46 8.81
CA ILE A 88 -0.99 6.16 8.78
C ILE A 88 -1.64 6.37 10.16
N GLY A 89 -1.00 5.92 11.23
CA GLY A 89 -1.51 6.12 12.59
C GLY A 89 -1.63 7.60 12.98
N ILE A 90 -0.63 8.41 12.63
CA ILE A 90 -0.64 9.86 12.89
C ILE A 90 -1.77 10.55 12.11
N THR A 91 -1.96 10.18 10.83
CA THR A 91 -3.03 10.77 9.99
C THR A 91 -4.42 10.46 10.54
N ILE A 92 -4.66 9.25 11.04
CA ILE A 92 -5.96 8.87 11.63
C ILE A 92 -6.26 9.68 12.90
N ILE A 93 -5.26 9.86 13.77
CA ILE A 93 -5.42 10.65 15.00
C ILE A 93 -5.69 12.13 14.66
N ALA A 94 -4.94 12.69 13.70
CA ALA A 94 -5.13 14.06 13.25
C ALA A 94 -6.53 14.28 12.64
N ALA A 95 -7.00 13.35 11.79
CA ALA A 95 -8.34 13.40 11.23
C ALA A 95 -9.42 13.32 12.32
N GLY A 96 -9.24 12.44 13.31
CA GLY A 96 -10.15 12.35 14.46
C GLY A 96 -10.26 13.65 15.25
N LEU A 97 -9.14 14.33 15.53
CA LEU A 97 -9.14 15.63 16.20
C LEU A 97 -9.89 16.70 15.39
N ILE A 98 -9.69 16.74 14.06
CA ILE A 98 -10.39 17.68 13.18
C ILE A 98 -11.91 17.43 13.22
N CYS A 99 -12.33 16.16 13.15
CA CYS A 99 -13.74 15.79 13.26
C CYS A 99 -14.37 16.25 14.58
N VAL A 100 -13.66 16.10 15.71
CA VAL A 100 -14.14 16.54 17.02
C VAL A 100 -14.32 18.06 17.06
N VAL A 101 -13.35 18.83 16.56
CA VAL A 101 -13.43 20.29 16.52
C VAL A 101 -14.62 20.76 15.68
N ILE A 102 -14.83 20.17 14.50
CA ILE A 102 -15.97 20.49 13.64
C ILE A 102 -17.29 20.19 14.38
N TYR A 103 -17.38 19.04 15.05
CA TYR A 103 -18.58 18.66 15.80
C TYR A 103 -18.88 19.64 16.94
N SER A 104 -17.85 20.09 17.67
CA SER A 104 -17.98 21.10 18.72
C SER A 104 -18.47 22.45 18.18
N ILE A 105 -17.97 22.89 17.02
CA ILE A 105 -18.40 24.16 16.39
C ILE A 105 -19.88 24.07 15.98
N VAL A 106 -20.29 22.98 15.34
CA VAL A 106 -21.69 22.77 14.91
C VAL A 106 -22.62 22.75 16.12
N TYR A 107 -22.23 22.05 17.19
CA TYR A 107 -23.03 21.99 18.41
C TYR A 107 -23.18 23.35 19.07
N TRP A 108 -22.09 24.13 19.10
CA TRP A 108 -22.10 25.49 19.66
C TRP A 108 -22.96 26.46 18.83
N ASP A 109 -22.88 26.38 17.50
CA ASP A 109 -23.70 27.21 16.59
C ASP A 109 -25.20 26.91 16.76
N ILE A 110 -25.56 25.61 16.86
CA ILE A 110 -26.95 25.20 17.10
C ILE A 110 -27.45 25.71 18.46
N TRP A 111 -26.66 25.56 19.52
CA TRP A 111 -27.02 26.05 20.86
C TRP A 111 -27.22 27.57 20.86
N ASN A 112 -26.34 28.32 20.20
CA ASN A 112 -26.42 29.76 20.12
C ASN A 112 -27.64 30.22 19.30
N ARG A 113 -27.96 29.54 18.20
CA ARG A 113 -29.17 29.80 17.40
C ARG A 113 -30.45 29.56 18.18
N LEU A 114 -30.53 28.48 18.95
CA LEU A 114 -31.69 28.19 19.79
C LEU A 114 -31.89 29.25 20.89
N LYS A 115 -30.80 29.73 21.50
CA LYS A 115 -30.85 30.81 22.49
C LYS A 115 -31.33 32.14 21.90
N ASN A 116 -31.00 32.43 20.64
CA ASN A 116 -31.38 33.67 19.97
C ASN A 116 -32.77 33.59 19.31
N ALA A 117 -33.34 32.38 19.17
CA ALA A 117 -34.64 32.15 18.54
C ALA A 117 -35.82 32.20 19.52
N THR A 118 -35.59 32.31 20.83
CA THR A 118 -36.68 32.54 21.80
C THR A 118 -37.08 34.03 21.80
N PRO A 119 -38.30 34.39 21.36
CA PRO A 119 -38.73 35.79 21.32
C PRO A 119 -38.89 36.34 22.75
N THR A 120 -38.14 37.39 23.08
CA THR A 120 -38.12 38.05 24.40
C THR A 120 -39.31 39.00 24.64
N ARG A 121 -40.39 38.96 23.85
CA ARG A 121 -41.56 39.80 24.14
C ARG A 121 -42.85 39.23 23.58
N ILE A 122 -43.64 38.61 24.46
CA ILE A 122 -45.08 38.44 24.24
C ILE A 122 -45.70 39.74 24.72
N GLU A 123 -46.03 40.66 23.81
CA GLU A 123 -46.90 41.79 24.15
C GLU A 123 -48.33 41.27 24.28
N THR A 124 -48.78 41.05 25.51
CA THR A 124 -50.19 40.86 25.80
C THR A 124 -50.85 42.23 25.86
N THR A 125 -51.50 42.64 24.77
CA THR A 125 -52.39 43.81 24.78
C THR A 125 -53.65 43.42 25.55
N ILE A 126 -53.80 43.90 26.78
CA ILE A 126 -55.02 43.75 27.57
C ILE A 126 -56.02 44.79 27.07
N TYR A 127 -57.13 44.36 26.48
CA TYR A 127 -58.26 45.25 26.20
C TYR A 127 -59.06 45.43 27.49
N THR A 128 -59.00 46.62 28.10
CA THR A 128 -60.00 47.07 29.07
C THR A 128 -61.18 47.64 28.29
N GLU A 129 -62.25 46.86 28.13
CA GLU A 129 -63.56 47.43 27.78
C GLU A 129 -64.07 48.20 29.00
N GLU A 130 -64.02 49.54 28.92
CA GLU A 130 -64.64 50.44 29.88
C GLU A 130 -66.15 50.27 29.81
N THR A 131 -66.74 49.60 30.82
CA THR A 131 -68.18 49.58 31.05
C THR A 131 -68.62 50.98 31.49
N TYR A 132 -69.03 51.82 30.54
CA TYR A 132 -69.80 53.03 30.85
C TYR A 132 -71.21 52.62 31.26
N GLY A 133 -71.44 52.62 32.57
CA GLY A 133 -72.77 52.61 33.16
C GLY A 133 -73.54 53.84 32.69
N ASN A 134 -74.66 53.60 32.01
CA ASN A 134 -75.67 54.60 31.73
C ASN A 134 -77.00 54.07 32.30
N GLU A 135 -77.28 54.39 33.56
CA GLU A 135 -78.64 54.57 34.09
C GLU A 135 -78.77 56.07 34.38
N PRO A 136 -79.90 56.70 34.01
CA PRO A 136 -81.19 56.42 34.63
C PRO A 136 -82.36 56.13 33.68
#